data_AF-A0A379VQ97-F1
#
_entry.id   AF-A0A379VQ97-F1
#
_cell.length_a   1.000
_cell.length_b   1.000
_cell.length_c   1.000
_cell.angle_alpha   90.00
_cell.angle_beta   90.00
_cell.angle_gamma   90.00
#
_symmetry.space_group_name_H-M   'P 1'
#
loop_
_entity.id
_entity.type
_entity.pdbx_description
1 polymer ?
#
loop_
_entity_poly.entity_id
_entity_poly.type
_entity_poly.pdbx_seq_one_letter_code
_entity_poly.pdbx_strand_id
1 'polypeptide(L)' 'MTARVILLLVALLSAGAQAQEIKESYAFAVLGEPKYAFNFDHFDYVNPAARKAVR' A
#
# COMPACT_ATOMS: atom_id res chain seq x y z
N MET A 1 -41.95 -9.59 15.78
CA MET A 1 -40.92 -10.59 15.39
C MET A 1 -40.11 -10.14 14.17
N THR A 2 -40.73 -9.52 13.16
CA THR A 2 -40.08 -8.98 11.95
C THR A 2 -38.86 -8.08 12.20
N ALA A 3 -38.95 -7.10 13.11
CA ALA A 3 -37.83 -6.20 13.40
C ALA A 3 -36.56 -6.92 13.89
N ARG A 4 -36.70 -7.98 14.70
CA ARG A 4 -35.56 -8.77 15.19
C ARG A 4 -34.88 -9.55 14.06
N VAL A 5 -35.69 -10.07 13.13
CA VAL A 5 -35.19 -10.78 11.95
C VAL A 5 -34.41 -9.83 11.04
N ILE A 6 -34.95 -8.63 10.80
CA ILE A 6 -34.26 -7.58 10.03
C ILE A 6 -32.94 -7.19 10.70
N LEU A 7 -32.92 -7.04 12.02
CA LEU A 7 -31.72 -6.64 12.76
C LEU A 7 -30.63 -7.72 12.71
N LEU A 8 -31.01 -9.01 12.76
CA LEU A 8 -30.11 -10.13 12.57
C LEU A 8 -29.55 -10.17 11.14
N LEU A 9 -30.39 -9.95 10.13
CA LEU A 9 -29.97 -9.87 8.72
C LEU A 9 -28.94 -8.76 8.51
N VAL A 10 -29.19 -7.58 9.08
CA VAL A 10 -28.24 -6.45 9.02
C VAL A 10 -26.92 -6.80 9.71
N ALA A 11 -26.96 -7.39 10.90
CA ALA A 11 -25.76 -7.81 11.62
C ALA A 11 -24.92 -8.84 10.83
N LEU A 12 -25.57 -9.79 10.15
CA LEU A 12 -24.90 -10.77 9.29
C LEU A 12 -24.24 -10.09 8.07
N LEU A 13 -24.91 -9.13 7.45
CA LEU A 13 -24.40 -8.40 6.28
C LEU A 13 -23.24 -7.46 6.65
N SER A 14 -23.23 -6.89 7.86
CA SER A 14 -22.18 -5.98 8.32
C SER A 14 -20.85 -6.68 8.64
N ALA A 15 -20.83 -8.00 8.85
CA ALA A 15 -19.61 -8.73 9.21
C ALA A 15 -18.50 -8.66 8.13
N GLY A 16 -18.88 -8.48 6.86
CA GLY A 16 -17.94 -8.32 5.74
C GLY A 16 -17.52 -6.87 5.46
N ALA A 17 -18.12 -5.89 6.13
CA ALA A 17 -17.83 -4.46 5.92
C ALA A 17 -16.62 -4.01 6.76
N GLN A 18 -15.48 -4.68 6.58
CA GLN A 18 -14.21 -4.26 7.18
C GLN A 18 -13.56 -3.17 6.30
N ALA A 19 -12.86 -2.23 6.93
CA ALA A 19 -12.01 -1.30 6.21
C ALA A 19 -10.90 -2.08 5.50
N GLN A 20 -10.60 -1.72 4.25
CA GLN A 20 -9.51 -2.36 3.53
C GLN A 20 -8.18 -1.95 4.17
N GLU A 21 -7.33 -2.95 4.44
CA GLU A 21 -5.97 -2.71 4.94
C GLU A 21 -5.19 -1.87 3.93
N ILE A 22 -4.58 -0.77 4.42
CA ILE A 22 -3.69 0.05 3.60
C ILE A 22 -2.37 -0.71 3.46
N LYS A 23 -2.12 -1.26 2.28
CA LYS A 23 -0.85 -1.91 1.96
C LYS A 23 0.18 -0.85 1.58
N GLU A 24 1.03 -0.49 2.53
CA GLU A 24 2.20 0.33 2.24
C GLU A 24 3.29 -0.54 1.60
N SER A 25 3.74 -0.18 0.40
CA SER A 25 4.79 -0.89 -0.34
C SER A 25 5.88 0.09 -0.73
N TYR A 26 7.14 -0.32 -0.58
CA TYR A 26 8.30 0.53 -0.88
C TYR A 26 8.67 0.55 -2.37
N ALA A 27 8.17 -0.42 -3.15
CA ALA A 27 8.41 -0.52 -4.58
C ALA A 27 7.27 -1.25 -5.30
N PHE A 28 7.16 -1.00 -6.61
CA PHE A 28 6.21 -1.64 -7.50
C PHE A 28 6.91 -2.03 -8.81
N ALA A 29 6.81 -3.29 -9.20
CA ALA A 29 7.28 -3.81 -10.48
C ALA A 29 6.09 -4.39 -11.23
N VAL A 30 5.93 -4.03 -12.51
CA VAL A 30 4.84 -4.55 -13.35
C VAL A 30 5.01 -6.06 -13.58
N LEU A 31 6.25 -6.51 -13.70
CA LEU A 31 6.63 -7.91 -13.90
C LEU A 31 7.88 -8.20 -13.06
N GLY A 32 7.91 -9.38 -12.43
CA GLY A 32 9.04 -9.82 -11.61
C GLY A 32 9.18 -9.05 -10.29
N GLU A 33 10.35 -9.19 -9.67
CA GLU A 33 10.65 -8.56 -8.39
C GLU A 33 11.21 -7.13 -8.58
N PRO A 34 10.94 -6.20 -7.64
CA PRO A 34 11.57 -4.89 -7.63
C PRO A 34 13.10 -4.98 -7.64
N LYS A 35 13.75 -4.20 -8.52
CA LYS A 35 15.21 -4.22 -8.69
C LYS A 35 15.99 -3.77 -7.44
N TYR A 36 15.45 -2.83 -6.68
CA TYR A 36 16.13 -2.23 -5.53
C TYR A 36 15.44 -2.62 -4.22
N ALA A 37 16.23 -2.88 -3.18
CA ALA A 37 15.75 -3.21 -1.84
C ALA A 37 15.14 -1.98 -1.14
N PHE A 38 14.44 -2.21 -0.02
CA PHE A 38 13.77 -1.14 0.75
C PHE A 38 14.73 -0.08 1.32
N ASN A 39 16.01 -0.42 1.43
CA ASN A 39 17.07 0.41 1.99
C ASN A 39 18.07 0.91 0.93
N PHE A 40 17.67 1.00 -0.34
CA PHE A 40 18.52 1.51 -1.40
C PHE A 40 18.83 3.01 -1.23
N ASP A 41 20.05 3.41 -1.55
CA ASP A 41 20.51 4.80 -1.39
C ASP A 41 20.35 5.66 -2.65
N HIS A 42 20.69 5.14 -3.82
CA HIS A 42 20.66 5.87 -5.09
C HIS A 42 20.60 4.94 -6.30
N PHE A 43 20.04 5.43 -7.40
CA PHE A 43 19.92 4.66 -8.64
C PHE A 43 21.26 4.52 -9.33
N ASP A 44 21.44 3.44 -10.09
CA ASP A 44 22.70 3.12 -10.81
C ASP A 44 23.22 4.26 -11.71
N TYR A 45 22.32 5.13 -12.18
CA TYR A 45 22.65 6.24 -13.07
C TYR A 45 22.85 7.58 -12.34
N VAL A 46 22.72 7.62 -11.02
CA VAL A 46 22.97 8.81 -10.20
C VAL A 46 24.41 8.77 -9.69
N ASN A 47 25.14 9.88 -9.82
CA ASN A 47 26.40 10.08 -9.12
C ASN A 47 26.13 10.88 -7.82
N PRO A 48 26.13 10.25 -6.63
CA PRO A 48 25.84 10.94 -5.37
C PRO A 48 26.88 12.01 -5.02
N ALA A 49 28.11 11.89 -5.53
CA ALA A 49 29.19 12.83 -5.32
C ALA A 49 29.14 14.04 -6.26
N ALA A 50 28.12 14.14 -7.12
CA ALA A 50 27.99 15.27 -8.04
C ALA A 50 27.84 16.60 -7.28
N ARG A 51 28.66 17.58 -7.65
CA ARG A 51 28.57 18.94 -7.10
C ARG A 51 27.26 19.59 -7.56
N LYS A 52 26.47 20.09 -6.61
CA LYS A 52 25.30 20.93 -6.91
C LYS A 52 25.77 22.29 -7.41
N ALA A 53 25.07 22.85 -8.40
CA ALA A 53 25.32 24.22 -8.82
C ALA A 53 24.99 25.18 -7.65
N VAL A 54 25.89 26.12 -7.39
CA VAL A 54 25.63 27.24 -6.47
C VAL A 54 24.75 28.23 -7.25
N ARG A 55 23.58 28.58 -6.70
CA ARG A 55 22.68 29.58 -7.28
C ARG A 55 23.16 30.99 -6.92
#